data_AF-A0A1W2F5W3-F1
#
_entry.id   AF-A0A1W2F5W3-F1
#
_cell.length_a   1.000
_cell.length_b   1.000
_cell.length_c   1.000
_cell.angle_alpha   90.00
_cell.angle_beta   90.00
_cell.angle_gamma   90.00
#
_symmetry.space_group_name_H-M   'P 1'
#
loop_
_entity.id
_entity.type
_entity.pdbx_description
1 polymer ?
#
loop_
_entity_poly.entity_id
_entity_poly.type
_entity_poly.pdbx_seq_one_letter_code
_entity_poly.pdbx_strand_id
1 'polypeptide(L)' 'MADQDDRITRLEETVAHQARIIEDLSDQLADQWKVVDQTRAKLEWLLVRFATFEEMAGEAPPITKPPHY' A
#
# COMPACT_ATOMS: atom_id res chain seq x y z
N MET A 1 -11.94 -29.29 -40.72
CA MET A 1 -12.94 -28.21 -40.77
C MET A 1 -13.71 -28.21 -39.46
N ALA A 2 -14.74 -29.04 -39.24
CA ALA A 2 -15.53 -29.03 -37.99
C ALA A 2 -14.70 -29.13 -36.68
N ASP A 3 -13.72 -30.05 -36.59
CA ASP A 3 -12.84 -30.16 -35.41
C ASP A 3 -11.91 -28.94 -35.19
N GLN A 4 -11.51 -28.27 -36.28
CA GLN A 4 -10.70 -27.05 -36.16
C GLN A 4 -11.54 -25.86 -35.70
N ASP A 5 -12.77 -25.74 -36.23
CA ASP A 5 -13.71 -24.69 -35.83
C ASP A 5 -14.08 -24.85 -34.34
N ASP A 6 -14.37 -26.08 -33.89
CA ASP A 6 -14.64 -26.38 -32.48
C ASP A 6 -13.46 -26.01 -31.56
N ARG A 7 -12.23 -26.26 -32.01
CA ARG A 7 -11.02 -25.89 -31.27
C ARG A 7 -10.83 -24.38 -31.20
N ILE A 8 -11.14 -23.66 -32.28
CA ILE A 8 -11.08 -22.19 -32.33
C ILE A 8 -12.12 -21.60 -31.37
N THR A 9 -13.37 -22.06 -31.40
CA THR A 9 -14.41 -21.59 -30.49
C THR A 9 -14.02 -21.76 -29.02
N ARG A 10 -13.46 -22.92 -28.64
CA ARG A 10 -12.98 -23.13 -27.26
C ARG A 10 -11.86 -22.18 -26.86
N LEU A 11 -10.96 -21.86 -27.79
CA LEU A 11 -9.90 -20.89 -27.54
C LEU A 11 -10.47 -19.47 -27.38
N GLU A 12 -11.44 -19.09 -28.20
CA GLU A 12 -12.13 -17.79 -28.09
C GLU A 12 -12.86 -17.66 -26.76
N GLU A 13 -13.59 -18.69 -26.33
CA GLU A 13 -14.24 -18.73 -25.01
C GLU A 13 -13.23 -18.59 -23.88
N THR A 14 -12.10 -19.31 -23.98
CA THR A 14 -11.02 -19.24 -23.00
C THR A 14 -10.41 -17.84 -22.94
N VAL A 15 -10.13 -17.23 -24.08
CA VAL A 15 -9.55 -15.88 -24.18
C VAL A 15 -10.53 -14.85 -23.62
N ALA A 16 -11.82 -14.95 -23.94
CA ALA A 16 -12.85 -14.06 -23.40
C ALA A 16 -12.95 -14.17 -21.87
N HIS A 17 -12.89 -15.39 -21.33
CA HIS A 17 -12.88 -15.61 -19.88
C HIS A 17 -11.61 -15.04 -19.22
N GLN A 18 -10.45 -15.25 -19.83
CA GLN A 18 -9.18 -14.71 -19.35
C GLN A 18 -9.16 -13.18 -19.40
N ALA A 19 -9.69 -12.56 -20.45
CA ALA A 19 -9.78 -11.11 -20.57
C ALA A 19 -10.59 -10.51 -19.41
N ARG A 20 -11.75 -11.10 -19.10
CA ARG A 20 -12.59 -10.68 -17.97
C ARG A 20 -11.87 -10.81 -16.64
N ILE A 21 -11.16 -11.93 -16.42
CA ILE A 21 -10.37 -12.13 -15.18
C ILE A 21 -9.27 -11.07 -15.07
N ILE A 22 -8.59 -10.74 -16.16
CA ILE A 22 -7.52 -9.73 -16.17
C ILE A 22 -8.09 -8.35 -15.81
N GLU A 23 -9.28 -8.01 -16.31
CA GLU A 23 -9.97 -6.77 -15.95
C GLU A 23 -10.32 -6.75 -14.46
N ASP A 24 -10.95 -7.82 -13.95
CA ASP A 24 -11.29 -7.97 -12.52
C ASP A 24 -10.03 -7.82 -11.62
N LEU A 25 -8.90 -8.43 -12.02
CA LEU A 25 -7.63 -8.33 -11.30
C LEU A 25 -7.01 -6.93 -11.38
N SER A 26 -7.18 -6.25 -12.51
CA SER A 26 -6.66 -4.89 -12.72
C SER A 26 -7.40 -3.88 -11.83
N ASP A 27 -8.71 -4.02 -11.71
CA ASP A 27 -9.53 -3.21 -10.81
C ASP A 27 -9.12 -3.42 -9.34
N GLN A 28 -8.93 -4.68 -8.93
CA GLN A 28 -8.44 -5.00 -7.58
C GLN A 28 -7.06 -4.40 -7.32
N LEU A 29 -6.15 -4.45 -8.30
CA LEU A 29 -4.82 -3.87 -8.17
C LEU A 29 -4.89 -2.35 -8.02
N ALA A 30 -5.77 -1.69 -8.79
CA ALA A 30 -5.98 -0.24 -8.69
C ALA A 30 -6.51 0.17 -7.30
N ASP A 31 -7.41 -0.62 -6.72
CA ASP A 31 -7.91 -0.37 -5.37
C ASP A 31 -6.84 -0.61 -4.30
N GLN A 32 -6.02 -1.67 -4.44
CA GLN A 32 -4.90 -1.90 -3.53
C GLN A 32 -3.86 -0.78 -3.61
N TRP A 33 -3.62 -0.22 -4.79
CA TRP A 33 -2.71 0.91 -4.95
C TRP A 33 -3.14 2.11 -4.09
N LYS A 34 -4.43 2.41 -4.03
CA LYS A 34 -4.97 3.47 -3.16
C LYS A 34 -4.68 3.20 -1.68
N VAL A 35 -4.79 1.95 -1.23
CA VAL A 35 -4.50 1.57 0.16
C VAL A 35 -3.02 1.75 0.48
N VAL A 36 -2.14 1.35 -0.43
CA VAL A 36 -0.68 1.54 -0.29
C VAL A 36 -0.35 3.03 -0.21
N ASP A 37 -0.93 3.85 -1.07
CA ASP A 37 -0.69 5.29 -1.10
C ASP A 37 -1.15 5.96 0.21
N GLN A 38 -2.35 5.64 0.69
CA GLN A 38 -2.84 6.12 1.98
C GLN A 38 -1.95 5.70 3.16
N THR A 39 -1.43 4.47 3.11
CA THR A 39 -0.54 3.96 4.16
C THR A 39 0.80 4.69 4.14
N ARG A 40 1.35 4.93 2.95
CA ARG A 40 2.57 5.72 2.75
C ARG A 40 2.39 7.15 3.29
N ALA A 41 1.29 7.81 2.96
CA ALA A 41 0.99 9.16 3.44
C ALA A 41 0.87 9.22 4.98
N LYS A 42 0.24 8.21 5.59
CA LYS A 42 0.16 8.10 7.07
C LYS A 42 1.52 7.90 7.71
N LEU A 43 2.38 7.07 7.12
CA LEU A 43 3.74 6.86 7.60
C LEU A 43 4.57 8.15 7.52
N GLU A 44 4.47 8.89 6.41
CA GLU A 44 5.16 10.18 6.25
C GLU A 44 4.69 11.20 7.28
N TRP A 45 3.38 11.29 7.52
CA TRP A 45 2.84 12.15 8.57
C TRP A 45 3.34 11.77 9.97
N LEU A 46 3.39 10.47 10.28
CA LEU A 46 3.93 9.97 11.54
C LEU A 46 5.42 10.32 11.71
N LEU A 47 6.21 10.20 10.64
CA LEU A 47 7.63 10.56 10.65
C LEU A 47 7.84 12.04 10.95
N VAL A 48 7.10 12.93 10.27
CA VAL A 48 7.17 14.37 10.53
C VAL A 48 6.80 14.68 11.97
N ARG A 49 5.69 14.11 12.46
CA ARG A 49 5.25 14.33 13.84
C ARG A 49 6.28 13.80 14.86
N PHE A 50 6.90 12.66 14.57
CA PHE A 50 7.91 12.10 15.46
C PHE A 50 9.15 13.01 15.54
N ALA A 51 9.63 13.53 14.41
CA ALA A 51 10.73 14.50 14.41
C ALA A 51 10.40 15.75 15.22
N THR A 52 9.20 16.32 15.06
CA THR A 52 8.79 17.47 15.88
C THR A 52 8.70 17.14 17.37
N PHE A 53 8.33 15.90 17.72
CA PHE A 53 8.28 15.46 19.11
C PHE A 53 9.68 15.30 19.69
N GLU A 54 10.63 14.74 18.94
CA GLU A 54 12.03 14.65 19.37
C GLU A 54 12.66 16.02 19.60
N GLU A 55 12.38 17.00 18.73
CA GLU A 55 12.84 18.39 18.93
C GLU A 55 12.24 19.02 20.19
N MET A 56 10.96 18.75 20.49
CA MET A 56 10.27 19.28 21.67
C MET A 56 10.64 18.56 22.96
N ALA A 57 11.04 17.29 22.90
CA ALA A 57 11.31 16.46 24.07
C ALA A 57 12.53 16.97 24.89
N GLY A 58 13.43 17.74 24.28
CA GLY A 58 14.55 18.40 24.95
C GLY A 58 15.53 17.44 25.65
N GLU A 59 16.64 17.97 26.17
CA GLU A 59 17.54 17.20 27.02
C GLU A 59 16.93 17.08 28.42
N ALA A 60 16.91 15.86 28.98
CA ALA A 60 16.37 15.64 30.33
C ALA A 60 17.07 16.60 31.32
N PRO A 61 16.32 17.29 32.20
CA PRO A 61 16.92 18.22 33.14
C PRO A 61 18.02 17.50 33.93
N PRO A 62 19.22 18.12 34.05
CA PRO A 62 20.34 17.48 34.70
C PRO A 62 19.92 17.08 36.12
N ILE A 63 20.24 15.85 36.51
CA ILE A 63 20.06 15.38 37.89
C ILE A 63 21.06 16.15 38.75
N THR A 64 20.68 17.34 39.21
CA THR A 64 21.49 18.15 40.12
C THR A 64 21.11 17.81 41.56
N LYS A 65 22.12 17.62 42.41
CA LYS A 65 21.89 17.47 43.85
C LYS A 65 21.31 18.78 44.40
N PRO A 66 20.29 18.74 45.29
CA PRO A 66 19.72 19.95 45.89
C PRO A 66 20.80 20.78 46.60
N PRO A 67 20.77 22.12 46.51
CA PRO A 67 21.68 22.97 47.26
C PRO A 67 21.45 22.78 48.76
N HIS A 68 22.52 22.47 49.49
CA HIS A 68 22.49 22.47 50.95
C HIS A 68 22.44 23.93 51.42
N TYR A 69 21.38 24.28 52.17
CA TYR A 69 21.27 25.53 52.93
C TYR A 69 21.57 25.28 54.40
#